data_AF-A0A8X6MA58-F1
#
_entry.id   AF-A0A8X6MA58-F1
#
_cell.length_a   1.000
_cell.length_b   1.000
_cell.length_c   1.000
_cell.angle_alpha   90.00
_cell.angle_beta   90.00
_cell.angle_gamma   90.00
#
_symmetry.space_group_name_H-M   'P 1'
#
loop_
_entity.id
_entity.type
_entity.pdbx_description
1 polymer ?
#
loop_
_entity_poly.entity_id
_entity_poly.type
_entity_poly.pdbx_seq_one_letter_code
_entity_poly.pdbx_strand_id
1 'polypeptide(L)'
;MSQNLPKHDFSWTDEYVNFMDVPYDSDIGYIFKIGLEYPDALHDLHNCFPLAPEKIEVLVSECFPYTKNIAKEFSILKSKSVEKLVPNLRNKTKYVLHHEM
;
A
#
# COMPACT_ATOMS: atom_id res chain seq x y z
N MET A 1 3.92 -12.22 -19.05
CA MET A 1 3.89 -12.70 -17.65
C MET A 1 2.43 -12.95 -17.31
N SER A 2 1.99 -14.21 -17.33
CA SER A 2 0.63 -14.62 -16.98
C SER A 2 0.77 -15.78 -16.02
N GLN A 3 0.50 -15.54 -14.74
CA GLN A 3 0.47 -16.56 -13.70
C GLN A 3 -0.97 -16.88 -13.32
N ASN A 4 -1.18 -18.07 -12.74
CA ASN A 4 -2.49 -18.48 -12.28
C ASN A 4 -2.86 -17.69 -11.03
N LEU A 5 -4.04 -17.07 -11.03
CA LEU A 5 -4.58 -16.40 -9.85
C LEU A 5 -5.52 -17.35 -9.10
N PRO A 6 -5.45 -17.41 -7.76
CA PRO A 6 -6.41 -18.18 -6.97
C PRO A 6 -7.82 -17.62 -7.16
N LYS A 7 -8.80 -18.51 -7.37
CA LYS A 7 -10.19 -18.14 -7.71
C LYS A 7 -11.20 -18.52 -6.63
N HIS A 8 -10.92 -19.51 -5.79
CA HIS A 8 -11.83 -20.04 -4.78
C HIS A 8 -11.05 -20.61 -3.58
N ASP A 9 -11.78 -21.05 -2.54
CA ASP A 9 -11.28 -21.73 -1.32
C ASP A 9 -10.32 -20.92 -0.44
N PHE A 10 -10.52 -19.60 -0.34
CA PHE A 10 -9.80 -18.78 0.64
C PHE A 10 -10.26 -19.10 2.07
N SER A 11 -9.32 -19.48 2.93
CA SER A 11 -9.52 -19.66 4.37
C SER A 11 -8.55 -18.80 5.17
N TRP A 12 -9.03 -18.22 6.27
CA TRP A 12 -8.15 -17.56 7.24
C TRP A 12 -7.37 -18.60 8.02
N THR A 13 -6.07 -18.38 8.18
CA THR A 13 -5.21 -19.14 9.08
C THR A 13 -4.45 -18.19 9.98
N ASP A 14 -4.39 -18.51 11.27
CA ASP A 14 -3.57 -17.79 12.25
C ASP A 14 -2.17 -18.40 12.39
N GLU A 15 -1.85 -19.41 11.56
CA GLU A 15 -0.54 -20.04 11.55
C GLU A 15 0.53 -19.05 11.09
N TYR A 16 1.63 -18.99 11.86
CA TYR A 16 2.80 -18.23 11.48
C TYR A 16 3.53 -18.97 10.35
N VAL A 17 3.28 -18.53 9.12
CA VAL A 17 4.02 -18.99 7.94
C VAL A 17 5.10 -17.98 7.61
N ASN A 18 6.35 -18.42 7.58
CA ASN A 18 7.44 -17.60 7.11
C ASN A 18 7.39 -17.51 5.58
N PHE A 19 7.05 -16.33 5.05
CA PHE A 19 6.88 -16.10 3.62
C PHE A 19 8.15 -16.34 2.79
N MET A 20 9.34 -16.32 3.41
CA MET A 20 10.60 -16.64 2.71
C MET A 20 10.80 -18.15 2.49
N ASP A 21 10.08 -18.99 3.24
CA ASP A 21 10.24 -20.44 3.20
C ASP A 21 9.21 -21.10 2.25
N VAL A 22 8.26 -20.32 1.72
CA VAL A 22 7.22 -20.82 0.81
C VAL A 22 7.77 -20.91 -0.62
N PRO A 23 7.76 -22.10 -1.26
CA PRO A 23 8.17 -22.22 -2.65
C PRO A 23 7.25 -21.42 -3.59
N TYR A 24 7.82 -20.86 -4.66
CA TYR A 24 7.05 -20.16 -5.69
C TYR A 24 6.09 -21.05 -6.49
N ASP A 25 6.28 -22.36 -6.49
CA ASP A 25 5.49 -23.37 -7.23
C ASP A 25 4.70 -24.25 -6.23
N SER A 26 4.22 -23.64 -5.15
CA SER A 26 3.43 -24.31 -4.12
C SER A 26 1.99 -24.43 -4.59
N ASP A 27 1.37 -25.61 -4.41
CA ASP A 27 -0.06 -25.81 -4.69
C ASP A 27 -0.97 -24.87 -3.87
N ILE A 28 -0.44 -24.32 -2.76
CA ILE A 28 -1.13 -23.39 -1.86
C ILE A 28 -0.40 -22.04 -1.87
N GLY A 29 -1.10 -20.99 -2.29
CA GLY A 29 -0.65 -19.60 -2.20
C GLY A 29 -1.16 -18.92 -0.93
N TYR A 30 -0.44 -17.89 -0.47
CA TYR A 30 -0.75 -17.19 0.77
C TYR A 30 -0.93 -15.69 0.55
N ILE A 31 -1.90 -15.11 1.26
CA ILE A 31 -2.08 -13.65 1.34
C ILE A 31 -1.69 -13.22 2.75
N PHE A 32 -0.62 -12.43 2.83
CA PHE A 32 -0.06 -11.99 4.09
C PHE A 32 -0.55 -10.60 4.45
N LYS A 33 -0.84 -10.38 5.73
CA LYS A 33 -1.08 -9.06 6.31
C LYS A 33 0.10 -8.70 7.21
N ILE A 34 0.95 -7.80 6.73
CA ILE A 34 2.24 -7.50 7.37
C ILE A 34 2.39 -6.02 7.76
N GLY A 35 3.29 -5.77 8.71
CA GLY A 35 3.87 -4.46 8.93
C GLY A 35 5.14 -4.30 8.07
N LEU A 36 5.33 -3.12 7.49
CA LEU A 36 6.51 -2.74 6.73
C LEU A 36 7.10 -1.47 7.35
N GLU A 37 8.33 -1.57 7.84
CA GLU A 37 9.11 -0.40 8.24
C GLU A 37 9.83 0.17 7.02
N TYR A 38 9.78 1.49 6.88
CA TYR A 38 10.42 2.22 5.79
C TYR A 38 11.61 3.01 6.37
N PRO A 39 12.85 2.49 6.26
CA PRO A 39 14.01 3.14 6.85
C PRO A 39 14.34 4.45 6.11
N ASP A 40 14.72 5.49 6.87
CA ASP A 40 15.00 6.83 6.35
C ASP A 40 16.09 6.83 5.26
N ALA A 41 17.04 5.89 5.33
CA ALA A 41 18.11 5.74 4.33
C ALA A 41 17.58 5.48 2.91
N LEU A 42 16.37 4.93 2.77
CA LEU A 42 15.73 4.67 1.48
C LEU A 42 14.90 5.85 0.98
N HIS A 43 14.66 6.90 1.79
CA HIS A 43 13.80 8.02 1.40
C HIS A 43 14.36 8.77 0.20
N ASP A 44 15.66 9.01 0.16
CA ASP A 44 16.29 9.71 -0.96
C ASP A 44 16.26 8.86 -2.25
N LEU A 45 16.52 7.55 -2.11
CA LEU A 45 16.54 6.62 -3.25
C LEU A 45 15.14 6.42 -3.86
N HIS A 46 14.11 6.33 -3.02
CA HIS A 46 12.75 6.01 -3.43
C HIS A 46 11.82 7.23 -3.50
N ASN A 47 12.34 8.45 -3.40
CA ASN A 47 11.56 9.68 -3.46
C ASN A 47 10.69 9.77 -4.73
N CYS A 48 11.21 9.33 -5.87
CA CYS A 48 10.48 9.36 -7.14
C CYS A 48 9.47 8.20 -7.27
N PHE A 49 9.66 7.10 -6.56
CA PHE A 49 8.79 5.91 -6.67
C PHE A 49 8.67 5.16 -5.33
N PRO A 50 7.86 5.71 -4.39
CA PRO A 50 7.61 5.04 -3.12
C PRO A 50 6.92 3.69 -3.31
N LEU A 51 7.40 2.68 -2.59
CA LEU A 51 6.88 1.32 -2.67
C LEU A 51 5.61 1.13 -1.82
N ALA A 52 4.81 0.15 -2.23
CA ALA A 52 3.62 -0.30 -1.51
C ALA A 52 2.62 0.84 -1.24
N PRO A 53 2.01 1.44 -2.28
CA PRO A 53 1.05 2.53 -2.10
C PRO A 53 -0.16 2.08 -1.26
N GLU A 54 -0.70 3.00 -0.46
CA GLU A 54 -1.82 2.72 0.45
C GLU A 54 -3.06 3.51 0.05
N LYS A 55 -4.23 2.93 0.29
CA LYS A 55 -5.51 3.65 0.19
C LYS A 55 -5.67 4.52 1.43
N ILE A 56 -5.45 5.82 1.28
CA ILE A 56 -5.57 6.79 2.36
C ILE A 56 -6.40 7.99 1.92
N GLU A 57 -7.02 8.62 2.90
CA GLU A 57 -7.66 9.92 2.75
C GLU A 57 -6.60 11.02 2.93
N VAL A 58 -6.40 11.86 1.92
CA VAL A 58 -5.45 12.97 2.01
C VAL A 58 -6.11 14.16 2.70
N LEU A 59 -5.66 14.48 3.91
CA LEU A 59 -6.16 15.64 4.64
C LEU A 59 -5.64 16.93 4.01
N VAL A 60 -6.50 17.95 3.93
CA VAL A 60 -6.11 19.28 3.44
C VAL A 60 -4.98 19.90 4.29
N SER A 61 -4.86 19.49 5.56
CA SER A 61 -3.74 19.88 6.44
C SER A 61 -2.38 19.37 5.94
N GLU A 62 -2.32 18.19 5.33
CA GLU A 62 -1.11 17.54 4.83
C GLU A 62 -0.70 18.05 3.43
N CYS A 63 -1.59 18.71 2.70
CA CYS A 63 -1.26 19.30 1.42
C CYS A 63 -0.23 20.43 1.57
N PHE A 64 0.59 20.61 0.54
CA PHE A 64 1.55 21.72 0.49
C PHE A 64 0.81 23.08 0.49
N PRO A 65 1.35 24.14 1.13
CA PRO A 65 0.65 25.43 1.23
C PRO A 65 0.19 26.01 -0.11
N TYR A 66 1.00 25.88 -1.16
CA TYR A 66 0.64 26.33 -2.51
C TYR A 66 -0.62 25.64 -3.06
N THR A 67 -0.72 24.31 -2.90
CA THR A 67 -1.93 23.57 -3.30
C THR A 67 -3.18 24.00 -2.52
N LYS A 68 -3.04 24.41 -1.24
CA LYS A 68 -4.17 24.93 -0.46
C LYS A 68 -4.65 26.27 -1.01
N ASN A 69 -3.73 27.15 -1.39
CA ASN A 69 -4.06 28.46 -1.95
C ASN A 69 -4.83 28.32 -3.28
N ILE A 70 -4.35 27.46 -4.18
CA ILE A 70 -5.06 27.13 -5.44
C ILE A 70 -6.44 26.55 -5.13
N ALA A 71 -6.53 25.55 -4.26
CA ALA A 71 -7.80 24.91 -3.95
C ALA A 71 -8.83 25.90 -3.37
N LYS A 72 -8.36 26.92 -2.63
CA LYS A 72 -9.20 28.02 -2.12
C LYS A 72 -9.64 28.98 -3.23
N GLU A 73 -8.72 29.39 -4.10
CA GLU A 73 -8.99 30.27 -5.25
C GLU A 73 -10.05 29.68 -6.18
N PHE A 74 -9.94 28.39 -6.49
CA PHE A 74 -10.87 27.68 -7.39
C PHE A 74 -12.07 27.04 -6.68
N SER A 75 -12.27 27.28 -5.38
CA SER A 75 -13.38 26.69 -4.58
C SER A 75 -13.48 25.15 -4.62
N ILE A 76 -12.36 24.46 -4.82
CA ILE A 76 -12.28 22.98 -4.96
C ILE A 76 -12.43 22.28 -3.59
N LEU A 77 -12.14 22.98 -2.49
CA LEU A 77 -12.13 22.48 -1.12
C LEU A 77 -13.50 22.01 -0.59
N LYS A 78 -14.59 22.20 -1.34
CA LYS A 78 -15.95 21.75 -0.96
C LYS A 78 -16.23 20.29 -1.36
N SER A 79 -15.30 19.65 -2.06
CA SER A 79 -15.46 18.28 -2.52
C SER A 79 -15.42 17.32 -1.34
N LYS A 80 -16.27 16.29 -1.36
CA LYS A 80 -16.20 15.20 -0.38
C LYS A 80 -14.82 14.58 -0.43
N SER A 81 -14.29 14.26 0.75
CA SER A 81 -13.05 13.53 0.84
C SER A 81 -13.23 12.11 0.31
N VAL A 82 -12.24 11.63 -0.43
CA VAL A 82 -12.25 10.31 -1.08
C VAL A 82 -10.90 9.67 -0.81
N GLU A 83 -10.93 8.38 -0.50
CA GLU A 83 -9.73 7.57 -0.38
C GLU A 83 -9.03 7.47 -1.74
N LYS A 84 -7.75 7.81 -1.76
CA LYS A 84 -6.91 7.71 -2.94
C LYS A 84 -5.82 6.68 -2.69
N LEU A 85 -5.38 6.03 -3.76
CA LEU A 85 -4.18 5.23 -3.71
C LEU A 85 -2.98 6.19 -3.76
N VAL A 86 -2.29 6.35 -2.63
CA VAL A 86 -1.21 7.33 -2.46
C VAL A 86 0.12 6.60 -2.22
N PRO A 87 1.13 6.83 -3.08
CA PRO A 87 2.49 6.40 -2.79
C PRO A 87 3.05 7.27 -1.66
N ASN A 88 3.55 6.63 -0.60
CA ASN A 88 4.10 7.32 0.56
C ASN A 88 5.30 6.51 1.12
N LEU A 89 6.20 7.21 1.81
CA LEU A 89 7.39 6.64 2.45
C LEU A 89 7.17 6.36 3.95
N ARG A 90 5.91 6.23 4.39
CA ARG A 90 5.59 6.00 5.81
C ARG A 90 5.64 4.51 6.13
N ASN A 91 5.84 4.20 7.41
CA ASN A 91 5.68 2.84 7.93
C ASN A 91 4.24 2.35 7.72
N LYS A 92 4.10 1.09 7.33
CA LYS A 92 2.83 0.42 7.06
C LYS A 92 2.60 -0.62 8.15
N THR A 93 1.37 -0.78 8.63
CA THR A 93 1.08 -1.71 9.74
C THR A 93 0.19 -2.89 9.35
N LYS A 94 -0.61 -2.74 8.28
CA LYS A 94 -1.61 -3.72 7.84
C LYS A 94 -1.61 -3.86 6.32
N TYR A 95 -0.43 -3.92 5.73
CA TYR A 95 -0.29 -4.03 4.29
C TYR A 95 -0.60 -5.45 3.84
N VAL A 96 -1.40 -5.58 2.78
CA VAL A 96 -1.79 -6.89 2.23
C VAL A 96 -0.87 -7.21 1.06
N LEU A 97 -0.13 -8.30 1.18
CA LEU A 97 0.81 -8.78 0.17
C LEU A 97 0.38 -10.16 -0.30
N HIS A 98 0.23 -10.31 -1.62
CA HIS A 98 -0.02 -11.59 -2.24
C HIS A 98 1.32 -12.25 -2.54
N HIS A 99 1.55 -13.44 -1.98
CA HIS A 99 2.64 -14.30 -2.39
C HIS A 99 2.14 -15.20 -3.53
N GLU A 100 2.93 -15.29 -4.60
CA GLU A 100 2.63 -16.10 -5.78
C GLU A 100 2.39 -17.58 -5.45
N MET A 101 1.77 -18.26 -6.41
CA MET A 101 1.50 -19.69 -6.49
C MET A 101 2.11 -20.20 -7.80
#